data_AF-A0A4R2JGM4-F1
#
_entry.id   AF-A0A4R2JGM4-F1
#
_cell.length_a   1.000
_cell.length_b   1.000
_cell.length_c   1.000
_cell.angle_alpha   90.00
_cell.angle_beta   90.00
_cell.angle_gamma   90.00
#
_symmetry.space_group_name_H-M   'P 1'
#
loop_
_entity.id
_entity.type
_entity.pdbx_description
1 polymer ?
#
loop_
_entity_poly.entity_id
_entity_poly.type
_entity_poly.pdbx_seq_one_letter_code
_entity_poly.pdbx_strand_id
1 'polypeptide(L)'
;MKADAKLGPYRAELDALDTRLAELLAARLTVCARVAELKRAEGIPMMQPDRVARVRESYADRGRRLDLDPGFMRALAELIVAEACRIEDEIIDGQCR
;
A
#
# COMPACT_ATOMS: atom_id res chain seq x y z
N MET A 1 38.11 10.55 -0.90
CA MET A 1 37.05 11.34 -0.25
C MET A 1 36.39 12.30 -1.27
N LYS A 2 35.54 11.82 -2.20
CA LYS A 2 34.90 12.70 -3.22
C LYS A 2 33.53 12.21 -3.76
N ALA A 3 33.17 10.93 -3.63
CA ALA A 3 31.88 10.41 -4.12
C ALA A 3 30.76 10.56 -3.09
N ASP A 4 30.98 10.12 -1.84
CA ASP A 4 29.95 10.19 -0.78
C ASP A 4 29.47 11.61 -0.48
N ALA A 5 30.38 12.60 -0.47
CA ALA A 5 30.00 14.00 -0.24
C ALA A 5 29.12 14.58 -1.36
N LYS A 6 29.23 14.06 -2.59
CA LYS A 6 28.38 14.47 -3.72
C LYS A 6 27.02 13.76 -3.72
N LEU A 7 26.94 12.58 -3.12
CA LEU A 7 25.69 11.82 -2.98
C LEU A 7 24.84 12.29 -1.79
N GLY A 8 25.44 12.97 -0.82
CA GLY A 8 24.76 13.44 0.39
C GLY A 8 23.43 14.16 0.13
N PRO A 9 23.37 15.19 -0.72
CA PRO A 9 22.12 15.90 -1.02
C PRO A 9 21.04 15.00 -1.64
N TYR A 10 21.42 14.11 -2.58
CA TYR A 10 20.47 13.19 -3.21
C TYR A 10 19.95 12.14 -2.23
N ARG A 11 20.79 11.66 -1.30
CA ARG A 11 20.34 10.74 -0.24
C ARG A 11 19.32 11.42 0.68
N ALA A 12 19.56 12.66 1.07
CA ALA A 12 18.60 13.42 1.88
C ALA A 12 17.26 13.65 1.15
N GLU A 13 17.30 13.88 -0.17
CA GLU A 13 16.09 13.97 -0.99
C GLU A 13 15.33 12.64 -1.04
N LEU A 14 16.03 11.51 -1.22
CA LEU A 14 15.44 10.17 -1.18
C LEU A 14 14.83 9.87 0.18
N ASP A 15 15.53 10.14 1.28
CA ASP A 15 15.04 9.90 2.65
C ASP A 15 13.74 10.68 2.92
N ALA A 16 13.65 11.92 2.41
CA ALA A 16 12.44 12.72 2.52
C ALA A 16 11.27 12.16 1.69
N LEU A 17 11.54 11.63 0.49
CA LEU A 17 10.54 10.96 -0.32
C LEU A 17 10.06 9.66 0.34
N ASP A 18 10.98 8.87 0.88
CA ASP A 18 10.69 7.60 1.56
C ASP A 18 9.84 7.83 2.81
N THR A 19 10.09 8.90 3.55
CA THR A 19 9.26 9.32 4.69
C THR A 19 7.82 9.60 4.25
N ARG A 20 7.64 10.36 3.17
CA ARG A 20 6.30 10.67 2.63
C ARG A 20 5.60 9.44 2.08
N LEU A 21 6.34 8.51 1.48
CA LEU A 21 5.79 7.23 1.04
C LEU A 21 5.27 6.41 2.22
N ALA A 22 6.04 6.32 3.31
CA ALA A 22 5.64 5.62 4.52
C ALA A 22 4.37 6.24 5.15
N GLU A 23 4.30 7.58 5.24
CA GLU A 23 3.11 8.29 5.73
C GLU A 23 1.87 8.02 4.87
N LEU A 24 2.01 8.04 3.55
CA LEU A 24 0.91 7.74 2.62
C LEU A 24 0.43 6.29 2.74
N LEU A 25 1.37 5.35 2.92
CA LEU A 25 1.03 3.94 3.16
C LEU A 25 0.29 3.77 4.48
N ALA A 26 0.75 4.40 5.56
CA ALA A 26 0.09 4.36 6.86
C ALA A 26 -1.35 4.91 6.75
N ALA A 27 -1.54 6.06 6.12
CA ALA A 27 -2.87 6.64 5.90
C ALA A 27 -3.78 5.71 5.09
N ARG A 28 -3.24 5.05 4.06
CA ARG A 28 -3.99 4.06 3.27
C ARG A 28 -4.43 2.87 4.12
N LEU A 29 -3.55 2.33 4.97
CA LEU A 29 -3.86 1.19 5.84
C LEU A 29 -4.86 1.56 6.94
N THR A 30 -4.83 2.79 7.47
CA THR A 30 -5.87 3.29 8.37
C THR A 30 -7.25 3.29 7.71
N VAL A 31 -7.34 3.65 6.42
CA VAL A 31 -8.61 3.55 5.67
C VAL A 31 -9.04 2.08 5.51
N CYS A 32 -8.12 1.17 5.22
CA CYS A 32 -8.42 -0.27 5.17
C CYS A 32 -8.96 -0.79 6.51
N ALA A 33 -8.37 -0.41 7.64
CA ALA A 33 -8.86 -0.79 8.96
C ALA A 33 -10.32 -0.34 9.20
N ARG A 34 -10.63 0.92 8.86
CA ARG A 34 -12.02 1.44 8.94
C ARG A 34 -12.99 0.70 8.02
N VAL A 35 -12.52 0.29 6.84
CA VAL A 35 -13.32 -0.55 5.93
C VAL A 35 -13.53 -1.94 6.53
N ALA A 36 -12.54 -2.52 7.21
CA ALA A 36 -12.66 -3.78 7.93
C ALA A 36 -13.76 -3.73 9.00
N GLU A 37 -13.75 -2.67 9.82
CA GLU A 37 -14.75 -2.45 10.86
C GLU A 37 -16.17 -2.37 10.28
N LEU A 38 -16.33 -1.63 9.16
CA LEU A 38 -17.60 -1.54 8.45
C LEU A 38 -18.03 -2.90 7.89
N LYS A 39 -17.13 -3.61 7.20
CA LYS A 39 -17.41 -4.94 6.64
C LYS A 39 -17.87 -5.90 7.73
N ARG A 40 -17.20 -5.87 8.88
CA ARG A 40 -17.56 -6.67 10.05
C ARG A 40 -18.95 -6.31 10.57
N ALA A 41 -19.23 -5.03 10.76
CA ALA A 41 -20.52 -4.56 11.27
C ALA A 41 -21.69 -4.94 10.34
N GLU A 42 -21.45 -4.96 9.03
CA GLU A 42 -22.48 -5.28 8.01
C GLU A 42 -22.46 -6.74 7.54
N GLY A 43 -21.56 -7.59 8.07
CA GLY A 43 -21.41 -8.98 7.65
C GLY A 43 -20.93 -9.16 6.20
N ILE A 44 -20.26 -8.15 5.64
CA ILE A 44 -19.72 -8.19 4.28
C ILE A 44 -18.48 -9.11 4.24
N PRO A 45 -18.37 -10.01 3.25
CA PRO A 45 -17.19 -10.84 3.07
C PRO A 45 -15.90 -10.02 2.98
N MET A 46 -14.92 -10.48 3.76
CA MET A 46 -13.59 -9.93 3.84
C MET A 46 -12.90 -9.86 2.47
N MET A 47 -12.83 -10.99 1.77
CA MET A 47 -12.15 -11.09 0.48
C MET A 47 -13.07 -10.75 -0.70
N GLN A 48 -12.63 -9.77 -1.51
CA GLN A 48 -13.29 -9.34 -2.74
C GLN A 48 -12.28 -9.40 -3.91
N PRO A 49 -12.17 -10.53 -4.63
CA PRO A 49 -11.11 -10.75 -5.63
C PRO A 49 -11.16 -9.72 -6.77
N ASP A 50 -12.36 -9.31 -7.20
CA ASP A 50 -12.53 -8.28 -8.23
C ASP A 50 -11.96 -6.93 -7.80
N ARG A 51 -12.03 -6.60 -6.50
CA ARG A 51 -11.45 -5.37 -5.97
C ARG A 51 -9.93 -5.40 -6.04
N VAL A 52 -9.31 -6.53 -5.70
CA VAL A 52 -7.85 -6.72 -5.78
C VAL A 52 -7.37 -6.60 -7.22
N ALA A 53 -8.05 -7.26 -8.16
CA ALA A 53 -7.73 -7.18 -9.58
C ALA A 53 -7.78 -5.73 -10.11
N ARG A 54 -8.82 -4.97 -9.75
CA ARG A 54 -8.93 -3.54 -10.11
C ARG A 54 -7.85 -2.68 -9.49
N VAL A 55 -7.44 -2.95 -8.26
CA VAL A 55 -6.34 -2.21 -7.60
C VAL A 55 -5.03 -2.45 -8.34
N ARG A 56 -4.70 -3.70 -8.69
CA ARG A 56 -3.48 -4.04 -9.46
C ARG A 56 -3.46 -3.32 -10.80
N GLU A 57 -4.55 -3.35 -11.56
CA GLU A 57 -4.58 -2.69 -12.86
C GLU A 57 -4.55 -1.16 -12.74
N SER A 58 -5.19 -0.59 -11.72
CA SER A 58 -5.10 0.86 -11.46
C SER A 58 -3.68 1.32 -11.14
N TYR A 59 -2.89 0.51 -10.43
CA TYR A 59 -1.48 0.79 -10.20
C TYR A 59 -0.65 0.67 -11.48
N ALA A 60 -0.92 -0.34 -12.32
CA ALA A 60 -0.28 -0.47 -13.63
C ALA A 60 -0.56 0.76 -14.51
N ASP A 61 -1.80 1.22 -14.56
CA ASP A 61 -2.23 2.44 -15.26
C ASP A 61 -1.53 3.70 -14.74
N ARG A 62 -1.41 3.83 -13.42
CA ARG A 62 -0.67 4.94 -12.79
C ARG A 62 0.80 4.88 -13.17
N GLY A 63 1.39 3.68 -13.16
CA GLY A 63 2.77 3.45 -13.58
C GLY A 63 3.01 3.96 -15.00
N ARG A 64 2.18 3.53 -15.96
CA ARG A 64 2.24 4.00 -17.34
C ARG A 64 2.20 5.52 -17.47
N ARG A 65 1.33 6.19 -16.70
CA ARG A 65 1.21 7.67 -16.74
C ARG A 65 2.39 8.40 -16.09
N LEU A 66 3.08 7.75 -15.17
CA LEU A 66 4.22 8.31 -14.43
C LEU A 66 5.56 7.82 -14.98
N ASP A 67 5.56 7.13 -16.14
CA ASP A 67 6.74 6.53 -16.76
C ASP A 67 7.47 5.52 -15.86
N LEU A 68 6.69 4.76 -15.07
CA LEU A 68 7.17 3.65 -14.23
C LEU A 68 6.80 2.31 -14.86
N ASP A 69 7.63 1.30 -14.61
CA ASP A 69 7.36 -0.06 -15.07
C ASP A 69 6.01 -0.58 -14.51
N PRO A 70 5.06 -0.98 -15.37
CA PRO A 70 3.77 -1.48 -14.92
C PRO A 70 3.86 -2.80 -14.14
N GLY A 71 4.90 -3.60 -14.36
CA GLY A 71 5.17 -4.82 -13.59
C GLY A 71 5.51 -4.49 -12.14
N PHE A 72 6.46 -3.58 -11.93
CA PHE A 72 6.83 -3.03 -10.63
C PHE A 72 5.62 -2.47 -9.88
N MET A 73 4.79 -1.67 -10.56
CA MET A 73 3.60 -1.09 -9.92
C MET A 73 2.55 -2.13 -9.53
N ARG A 74 2.40 -3.22 -10.30
CA ARG A 74 1.54 -4.36 -9.90
C ARG A 74 2.08 -5.09 -8.67
N ALA A 75 3.39 -5.35 -8.63
CA ALA A 75 4.03 -5.96 -7.48
C ALA A 75 3.87 -5.11 -6.20
N LEU A 76 4.03 -3.78 -6.32
CA LEU A 76 3.77 -2.86 -5.22
C LEU A 76 2.30 -2.94 -4.74
N ALA A 77 1.35 -2.98 -5.69
CA ALA A 77 -0.06 -3.12 -5.34
C ALA A 77 -0.35 -4.44 -4.61
N GLU A 78 0.28 -5.54 -5.00
CA GLU A 78 0.15 -6.84 -4.34
C GLU A 78 0.64 -6.80 -2.89
N LEU A 79 1.82 -6.23 -2.65
CA LEU A 79 2.37 -6.08 -1.29
C LEU A 79 1.45 -5.24 -0.40
N ILE A 80 0.97 -4.10 -0.93
CA ILE A 80 0.07 -3.21 -0.19
C ILE A 80 -1.27 -3.87 0.11
N VAL A 81 -1.82 -4.65 -0.84
CA VAL A 81 -3.09 -5.37 -0.63
C VAL A 81 -2.91 -6.51 0.36
N ALA A 82 -1.82 -7.27 0.28
CA ALA A 82 -1.53 -8.35 1.22
C ALA A 82 -1.47 -7.83 2.67
N GLU A 83 -0.82 -6.69 2.89
CA GLU A 83 -0.76 -6.07 4.22
C GLU A 83 -2.13 -5.56 4.69
N ALA A 84 -2.94 -5.00 3.78
CA ALA A 84 -4.32 -4.64 4.11
C ALA A 84 -5.16 -5.87 4.51
N CYS A 85 -5.00 -6.99 3.79
CA CYS A 85 -5.69 -8.24 4.14
C CYS A 85 -5.31 -8.73 5.53
N ARG A 86 -4.01 -8.72 5.89
CA ARG A 86 -3.55 -9.09 7.23
C ARG A 86 -4.23 -8.24 8.33
N ILE A 87 -4.28 -6.92 8.14
CA ILE A 87 -4.90 -5.99 9.11
C ILE A 87 -6.40 -6.23 9.22
N GLU A 88 -7.08 -6.37 8.08
CA GLU A 88 -8.52 -6.60 8.05
C GLU A 88 -8.87 -7.97 8.69
N ASP A 89 -8.07 -9.02 8.47
CA ASP A 89 -8.21 -10.34 9.13
C ASP A 89 -8.03 -10.22 10.65
N GLU A 90 -7.02 -9.49 11.12
CA GLU A 90 -6.81 -9.23 12.56
C GLU A 90 -8.01 -8.52 13.22
N ILE A 91 -8.68 -7.61 12.50
CA ILE A 91 -9.85 -6.87 13.01
C ILE A 91 -11.12 -7.74 12.99
N ILE A 92 -11.27 -8.59 11.98
CA ILE A 92 -12.44 -9.45 11.81
C ILE A 92 -12.36 -10.67 12.73
N ASP A 93 -11.21 -11.35 12.78
CA ASP A 93 -11.01 -12.59 13.55
C ASP A 93 -10.57 -12.33 15.01
N GLY A 94 -9.89 -11.22 15.28
CA GLY A 94 -9.23 -10.93 16.57
C GLY A 94 -10.15 -10.69 17.77
N GLN A 95 -11.48 -10.85 17.64
CA GLN A 95 -12.43 -10.75 18.75
C GLN A 95 -13.31 -11.99 18.93
N CYS A 96 -12.94 -13.14 18.34
CA CYS A 96 -13.52 -14.43 18.73
C CYS A 96 -12.84 -15.05 19.97
N ARG A 97 -12.23 -14.22 20.83
CA ARG A 97 -11.66 -14.62 22.14
C ARG A 97 -12.40 -13.96 23.29
#